data_AF-A0A955SV84-F1
#
_entry.id   AF-A0A955SV84-F1
#
_cell.length_a   1.000
_cell.length_b   1.000
_cell.length_c   1.000
_cell.angle_alpha   90.00
_cell.angle_beta   90.00
_cell.angle_gamma   90.00
#
_symmetry.space_group_name_H-M   'P 1'
#
loop_
_entity.id
_entity.type
_entity.pdbx_description
1 polymer ?
#
loop_
_entity_poly.entity_id
_entity_poly.type
_entity_poly.pdbx_seq_one_letter_code
_entity_poly.pdbx_strand_id
1 'polypeptide(L)'
;MTHRAFLFLLLTWCLLVPRGDCADFDPEAIRSLVESLDRIQSSTEDLESVNAVLIREAERVRSDLDRTDQELNDLRDQITDLEKETNQLRDRLDQLAEKPKQAEGWWSFTSLNNPSVPNFDDPWIRTPIDSFLLAKQKELGLTHSSEADRRVLIRRLTYDLHGLPPTPEEVESFVSDTAPNAYEKLVDCLLASPRYGERWGRHWLDVARYADSNGLDENIAFEFIYKYRDWVIQSINEDLPYNQFVEHQIAGDLIDRTETESAEDYIHRVKAVGFLSVGPKMVADDDPVKKKLDIVDEQLITLSQGFMALTIGCARCHDHKF
;
A
#
# COMPACT_ATOMS: atom_id res chain seq x y z
N MET A 1 -19.03 -36.77 62.97
CA MET A 1 -17.82 -37.46 62.44
C MET A 1 -16.65 -36.47 62.49
N THR A 2 -15.51 -36.89 63.01
CA THR A 2 -14.39 -36.03 63.43
C THR A 2 -13.62 -35.39 62.27
N HIS A 3 -13.02 -34.22 62.54
CA HIS A 3 -12.07 -33.42 61.73
C HIS A 3 -11.10 -34.18 60.79
N ARG A 4 -10.84 -35.47 61.03
CA ARG A 4 -10.01 -36.34 60.20
C ARG A 4 -10.61 -36.65 58.81
N ALA A 5 -11.93 -36.72 58.65
CA ALA A 5 -12.55 -37.01 57.35
C ALA A 5 -12.47 -35.80 56.38
N PHE A 6 -12.62 -34.59 56.93
CA PHE A 6 -12.49 -33.34 56.19
C PHE A 6 -11.05 -33.11 55.72
N LEU A 7 -10.07 -33.41 56.58
CA LEU A 7 -8.66 -33.36 56.21
C LEU A 7 -8.28 -34.41 55.16
N PHE A 8 -8.86 -35.61 55.22
CA PHE A 8 -8.58 -36.69 54.25
C PHE A 8 -9.11 -36.35 52.86
N LEU A 9 -10.32 -35.77 52.75
CA LEU A 9 -10.89 -35.34 51.46
C LEU A 9 -10.15 -34.13 50.85
N LEU A 10 -9.75 -33.15 51.66
CA LEU A 10 -8.92 -32.02 51.21
C LEU A 10 -7.52 -32.47 50.76
N LEU A 11 -6.89 -33.43 51.48
CA LEU A 11 -5.57 -33.95 51.14
C LEU A 11 -5.59 -34.86 49.90
N THR A 12 -6.64 -35.66 49.72
CA THR A 12 -6.77 -36.54 48.54
C THR A 12 -7.07 -35.73 47.28
N TRP A 13 -7.79 -34.60 47.40
CA TRP A 13 -8.08 -33.71 46.26
C TRP A 13 -6.86 -32.86 45.86
N CYS A 14 -6.05 -32.37 46.81
CA CYS A 14 -4.79 -31.67 46.50
C CYS A 14 -3.72 -32.56 45.83
N LEU A 15 -3.83 -33.89 45.93
CA LEU A 15 -2.88 -34.85 45.34
C LEU A 15 -3.28 -35.32 43.93
N LEU A 16 -4.53 -35.08 43.50
CA LEU A 16 -5.08 -35.56 42.21
C LEU A 16 -5.23 -34.47 41.14
N VAL A 17 -4.99 -33.20 41.48
CA VAL A 17 -5.07 -32.08 40.53
C VAL A 17 -3.64 -31.66 40.12
N PRO A 18 -3.28 -31.71 38.82
CA PRO A 18 -1.99 -31.22 38.36
C PRO A 18 -1.89 -29.72 38.66
N ARG A 19 -0.72 -29.25 39.10
CA ARG A 19 -0.46 -27.83 39.40
C ARG A 19 -0.64 -26.97 38.14
N GLY A 20 -1.83 -26.42 37.96
CA GLY A 20 -2.19 -25.36 37.02
C GLY A 20 -2.98 -24.28 37.77
N ASP A 21 -2.80 -23.03 37.38
CA ASP A 21 -3.07 -21.80 38.15
C ASP A 21 -4.41 -21.74 38.91
N CYS A 22 -4.34 -21.36 40.19
CA CYS A 22 -5.47 -21.17 41.11
C CYS A 22 -6.36 -19.93 40.79
N ALA A 23 -6.42 -19.44 39.55
CA ALA A 23 -7.08 -18.17 39.23
C ALA A 23 -8.57 -18.30 38.86
N ASP A 24 -9.04 -19.48 38.42
CA ASP A 24 -10.46 -19.73 38.11
C ASP A 24 -11.09 -20.64 39.16
N PHE A 25 -11.15 -20.14 40.41
CA PHE A 25 -11.94 -20.75 41.46
C PHE A 25 -13.31 -20.06 41.51
N ASP A 26 -14.37 -20.72 41.00
CA ASP A 26 -15.74 -20.26 41.18
C ASP A 26 -16.23 -20.55 42.61
N PRO A 27 -16.38 -19.53 43.48
CA PRO A 27 -16.81 -19.73 44.85
C PRO A 27 -18.28 -20.20 44.94
N GLU A 28 -19.10 -19.94 43.92
CA GLU A 28 -20.50 -20.38 43.88
C GLU A 28 -20.61 -21.89 43.66
N ALA A 29 -19.72 -22.52 42.88
CA ALA A 29 -19.70 -23.96 42.68
C ALA A 29 -19.40 -24.73 43.98
N ILE A 30 -18.45 -24.25 44.79
CA ILE A 30 -18.13 -24.84 46.10
C ILE A 30 -19.27 -24.58 47.09
N ARG A 31 -19.85 -23.38 47.08
CA ARG A 31 -20.99 -23.04 47.94
C ARG A 31 -22.20 -23.91 47.63
N SER A 32 -22.48 -24.15 46.34
CA SER A 32 -23.51 -25.07 45.87
C SER A 32 -23.26 -26.50 46.32
N LEU A 33 -22.03 -27.01 46.17
CA LEU A 33 -21.65 -28.35 46.60
C LEU A 33 -21.74 -28.53 48.13
N VAL A 34 -21.31 -27.52 48.89
CA VAL A 34 -21.39 -27.49 50.36
C VAL A 34 -22.85 -27.39 50.83
N GLU A 35 -23.69 -26.57 50.20
CA GLU A 35 -25.12 -26.48 50.51
C GLU A 35 -25.90 -27.75 50.12
N SER A 36 -25.46 -28.47 49.07
CA SER A 36 -25.97 -29.79 48.74
C SER A 36 -25.56 -30.85 49.77
N LEU A 37 -24.32 -30.80 50.26
CA LEU A 37 -23.81 -31.72 51.29
C LEU A 37 -24.42 -31.46 52.68
N ASP A 38 -24.70 -30.20 53.04
CA ASP A 38 -25.37 -29.84 54.30
C ASP A 38 -26.85 -30.26 54.31
N ARG A 39 -27.56 -30.19 53.17
CA ARG A 39 -28.92 -30.74 53.06
C ARG A 39 -28.95 -32.25 53.28
N ILE A 40 -27.94 -32.95 52.75
CA ILE A 40 -27.78 -34.40 52.86
C ILE A 40 -27.48 -34.84 54.31
N GLN A 41 -26.76 -34.04 55.08
CA GLN A 41 -26.42 -34.36 56.47
C GLN A 41 -27.62 -34.30 57.43
N SER A 42 -28.71 -33.63 57.04
CA SER A 42 -29.92 -33.47 57.86
C SER A 42 -30.95 -34.62 57.70
N SER A 43 -30.77 -35.51 56.72
CA SER A 43 -31.63 -36.70 56.52
C SER A 43 -30.80 -37.97 56.54
N THR A 44 -30.61 -38.58 57.72
CA THR A 44 -30.06 -39.93 57.83
C THR A 44 -31.12 -41.00 57.53
N GLU A 45 -31.78 -40.87 56.39
CA GLU A 45 -32.50 -41.94 55.72
C GLU A 45 -32.01 -41.95 54.26
N ASP A 46 -31.26 -42.99 53.95
CA ASP A 46 -30.83 -43.44 52.63
C ASP A 46 -29.44 -42.97 52.12
N LEU A 47 -28.38 -43.55 52.69
CA LEU A 47 -26.99 -43.49 52.21
C LEU A 47 -26.85 -43.91 50.73
N GLU A 48 -27.77 -44.73 50.19
CA GLU A 48 -27.78 -45.10 48.78
C GLU A 48 -28.11 -43.90 47.88
N SER A 49 -28.99 -43.00 48.33
CA SER A 49 -29.38 -41.80 47.57
C SER A 49 -28.22 -40.80 47.43
N VAL A 50 -27.44 -40.63 48.49
CA VAL A 50 -26.25 -39.77 48.52
C VAL A 50 -25.15 -40.32 47.62
N ASN A 51 -24.92 -41.64 47.69
CA ASN A 51 -23.95 -42.31 46.84
C ASN A 51 -24.35 -42.21 45.36
N ALA A 52 -25.64 -42.33 45.04
CA ALA A 52 -26.15 -42.15 43.68
C ALA A 52 -25.95 -40.73 43.14
N VAL A 53 -26.07 -39.69 43.98
CA VAL A 53 -25.79 -38.30 43.58
C VAL A 53 -24.29 -38.08 43.34
N LEU A 54 -23.44 -38.57 44.24
CA LEU A 54 -21.98 -38.46 44.09
C LEU A 54 -21.46 -39.17 42.83
N ILE A 55 -22.00 -40.35 42.52
CA ILE A 55 -21.64 -41.09 41.30
C ILE A 55 -22.02 -40.30 40.05
N ARG A 56 -23.25 -39.75 39.98
CA ARG A 56 -23.67 -38.94 38.82
C ARG A 56 -22.81 -37.71 38.63
N GLU A 57 -22.46 -37.01 39.70
CA GLU A 57 -21.63 -35.81 39.59
C GLU A 57 -20.19 -36.16 39.20
N ALA A 58 -19.64 -37.28 39.70
CA ALA A 58 -18.35 -37.78 39.26
C ALA A 58 -18.35 -38.19 37.78
N GLU A 59 -19.42 -38.82 37.29
CA GLU A 59 -19.59 -39.16 35.86
C GLU A 59 -19.71 -37.92 34.99
N ARG A 60 -20.45 -36.90 35.44
CA ARG A 60 -20.56 -35.62 34.75
C ARG A 60 -19.21 -34.91 34.65
N VAL A 61 -18.49 -34.77 35.78
CA VAL A 61 -17.16 -34.14 35.80
C VAL A 61 -16.19 -34.89 34.89
N ARG A 62 -16.24 -36.24 34.88
CA ARG A 62 -15.45 -37.05 33.96
C ARG A 62 -15.80 -36.76 32.49
N SER A 63 -17.09 -36.67 32.16
CA SER A 63 -17.53 -36.35 30.80
C SER A 63 -17.10 -34.94 30.37
N ASP A 64 -17.09 -33.96 31.28
CA ASP A 64 -16.61 -32.61 31.00
C ASP A 64 -15.09 -32.60 30.78
N LEU A 65 -14.32 -33.32 31.60
CA LEU A 65 -12.88 -33.54 31.40
C LEU A 65 -12.56 -34.18 30.05
N ASP A 66 -13.27 -35.26 29.69
CA ASP A 66 -13.07 -35.96 28.41
C ASP A 66 -13.35 -35.03 27.21
N ARG A 67 -14.35 -34.13 27.32
CA ARG A 67 -14.64 -33.12 26.29
C ARG A 67 -13.52 -32.07 26.18
N THR A 68 -13.04 -31.54 27.31
CA THR A 68 -11.93 -30.56 27.30
C THR A 68 -10.65 -31.18 26.76
N ASP A 69 -10.37 -32.45 27.07
CA ASP A 69 -9.24 -33.18 26.51
C ASP A 69 -9.36 -33.34 24.99
N GLN A 70 -10.57 -33.58 24.47
CA GLN A 70 -10.81 -33.61 23.03
C GLN A 70 -10.58 -32.25 22.38
N GLU A 71 -11.13 -31.16 22.95
CA GLU A 71 -10.93 -29.79 22.45
C GLU A 71 -9.44 -29.39 22.44
N LEU A 72 -8.69 -29.77 23.48
CA LEU A 72 -7.24 -29.52 23.54
C LEU A 72 -6.47 -30.30 22.48
N ASN A 73 -6.90 -31.52 22.15
CA ASN A 73 -6.27 -32.29 21.08
C ASN A 73 -6.58 -31.69 19.70
N ASP A 74 -7.82 -31.28 19.44
CA ASP A 74 -8.21 -30.62 18.18
C ASP A 74 -7.43 -29.31 17.98
N LEU A 75 -7.20 -28.52 19.05
CA LEU A 75 -6.39 -27.31 18.99
C LEU A 75 -4.91 -27.61 18.74
N ARG A 76 -4.34 -28.69 19.31
CA ARG A 76 -2.96 -29.10 19.04
C ARG A 76 -2.77 -29.51 17.58
N ASP A 77 -3.74 -30.20 17.00
CA ASP A 77 -3.71 -30.58 15.60
C ASP A 77 -3.76 -29.33 14.70
N GLN A 78 -4.62 -28.37 15.01
CA GLN A 78 -4.66 -27.07 14.31
C GLN A 78 -3.35 -26.29 14.40
N ILE A 79 -2.72 -26.25 15.59
CA ILE A 79 -1.41 -25.61 15.77
C ILE A 79 -0.35 -26.31 14.90
N THR A 80 -0.36 -27.64 14.88
CA THR A 80 0.60 -28.43 14.08
C THR A 80 0.43 -28.15 12.58
N ASP A 81 -0.80 -28.05 12.10
CA ASP A 81 -1.10 -27.71 10.71
C ASP A 81 -0.65 -26.28 10.36
N LEU A 82 -0.91 -25.31 11.25
CA LEU A 82 -0.45 -23.93 11.09
C LEU A 82 1.08 -23.80 11.11
N GLU A 83 1.76 -24.54 11.98
CA GLU A 83 3.23 -24.60 12.01
C GLU A 83 3.80 -25.16 10.71
N LYS A 84 3.16 -26.21 10.17
CA LYS A 84 3.54 -26.79 8.89
C LYS A 84 3.35 -25.80 7.74
N GLU A 85 2.22 -25.11 7.68
CA GLU A 85 1.96 -24.08 6.67
C GLU A 85 2.97 -22.91 6.80
N THR A 86 3.24 -22.47 8.02
CA THR A 86 4.23 -21.42 8.29
C THR A 86 5.63 -21.82 7.82
N ASN A 87 6.04 -23.06 8.05
CA ASN A 87 7.34 -23.55 7.60
C ASN A 87 7.40 -23.68 6.07
N GLN A 88 6.33 -24.13 5.42
CA GLN A 88 6.25 -24.14 3.96
C GLN A 88 6.35 -22.73 3.36
N LEU A 89 5.71 -21.73 3.99
CA LEU A 89 5.83 -20.34 3.58
C LEU A 89 7.24 -19.78 3.80
N ARG A 90 7.92 -20.14 4.89
CA ARG A 90 9.34 -19.80 5.13
C ARG A 90 10.25 -20.41 4.08
N ASP A 91 10.11 -21.70 3.79
CA ASP A 91 10.92 -22.38 2.77
C ASP A 91 10.72 -21.74 1.40
N ARG A 92 9.48 -21.37 1.04
CA ARG A 92 9.19 -20.62 -0.19
C ARG A 92 9.81 -19.22 -0.17
N LEU A 93 9.77 -18.53 0.96
CA LEU A 93 10.39 -17.21 1.11
C LEU A 93 11.91 -17.31 0.96
N ASP A 94 12.54 -18.34 1.52
CA ASP A 94 13.99 -18.58 1.40
C ASP A 94 14.38 -18.94 -0.05
N GLN A 95 13.56 -19.74 -0.75
CA GLN A 95 13.74 -20.02 -2.18
C GLN A 95 13.60 -18.75 -3.05
N LEU A 96 12.68 -17.85 -2.70
CA LEU A 96 12.54 -16.55 -3.36
C LEU A 96 13.68 -15.58 -2.99
N ALA A 97 14.25 -15.72 -1.79
CA ALA A 97 15.38 -14.93 -1.30
C ALA A 97 16.73 -15.41 -1.87
N GLU A 98 16.84 -16.65 -2.35
CA GLU A 98 17.94 -17.16 -3.18
C GLU A 98 17.92 -16.54 -4.60
N LYS A 99 18.01 -15.21 -4.62
CA LYS A 99 18.39 -14.27 -5.68
C LYS A 99 17.95 -14.59 -7.13
N PRO A 100 17.26 -13.65 -7.80
CA PRO A 100 17.36 -13.56 -9.25
C PRO A 100 18.80 -13.15 -9.59
N LYS A 101 19.66 -14.13 -9.89
CA LYS A 101 21.00 -13.92 -10.49
C LYS A 101 20.94 -13.08 -11.78
N GLN A 102 19.76 -12.86 -12.35
CA GLN A 102 19.53 -12.08 -13.56
C GLN A 102 19.54 -10.55 -13.35
N ALA A 103 19.36 -10.04 -12.13
CA ALA A 103 19.40 -8.59 -11.89
C ALA A 103 20.83 -8.02 -11.78
N GLU A 104 21.82 -8.87 -11.47
CA GLU A 104 23.23 -8.52 -11.44
C GLU A 104 23.72 -8.25 -12.88
N GLY A 105 23.60 -6.98 -13.33
CA GLY A 105 24.05 -6.53 -14.65
C GLY A 105 23.07 -5.61 -15.39
N TRP A 106 21.87 -5.37 -14.87
CA TRP A 106 20.93 -4.44 -15.50
C TRP A 106 21.34 -3.00 -15.19
N TRP A 107 21.56 -2.23 -16.27
CA TRP A 107 21.99 -0.83 -16.16
C TRP A 107 20.99 0.03 -15.36
N SER A 108 19.69 -0.28 -15.43
CA SER A 108 18.61 0.44 -14.76
C SER A 108 18.57 0.26 -13.25
N PHE A 109 19.18 -0.80 -12.72
CA PHE A 109 19.30 -1.08 -11.28
C PHE A 109 20.70 -0.79 -10.73
N THR A 110 21.59 -0.26 -11.57
CA THR A 110 22.91 0.15 -11.16
C THR A 110 22.86 1.60 -10.68
N SER A 111 23.58 1.91 -9.60
CA SER A 111 23.68 3.29 -9.10
C SER A 111 24.18 4.21 -10.21
N LEU A 112 23.52 5.37 -10.36
CA LEU A 112 24.00 6.42 -11.26
C LEU A 112 25.33 6.96 -10.72
N ASN A 113 26.30 7.10 -11.61
CA ASN A 113 27.55 7.79 -11.32
C ASN A 113 27.38 9.29 -11.65
N ASN A 114 28.11 10.16 -10.96
CA ASN A 114 28.15 11.59 -11.27
C ASN A 114 29.39 11.89 -12.14
N PRO A 115 29.30 11.82 -13.48
CA PRO A 115 30.46 12.01 -14.35
C PRO A 115 30.98 13.44 -14.28
N SER A 116 32.29 13.61 -14.40
CA SER A 116 32.88 14.93 -14.58
C SER A 116 32.40 15.55 -15.88
N VAL A 117 31.94 16.80 -15.82
CA VAL A 117 31.52 17.56 -16.99
C VAL A 117 32.70 17.72 -17.96
N PRO A 118 32.57 17.33 -19.25
CA PRO A 118 33.60 17.57 -20.25
C PRO A 118 33.93 19.05 -20.38
N ASN A 119 35.21 19.40 -20.34
CA ASN A 119 35.65 20.78 -20.48
C ASN A 119 36.03 21.07 -21.94
N PHE A 120 35.26 21.94 -22.59
CA PHE A 120 35.55 22.46 -23.92
C PHE A 120 35.47 23.98 -23.90
N ASP A 121 36.36 24.63 -24.64
CA ASP A 121 36.30 26.07 -24.91
C ASP A 121 35.46 26.28 -26.18
N ASP A 122 34.14 26.27 -26.04
CA ASP A 122 33.19 26.47 -27.14
C ASP A 122 32.05 27.42 -26.72
N PRO A 123 31.85 28.55 -27.40
CA PRO A 123 30.83 29.54 -27.05
C PRO A 123 29.39 29.01 -27.21
N TRP A 124 29.19 27.87 -27.87
CA TRP A 124 27.87 27.22 -27.95
C TRP A 124 27.41 26.63 -26.61
N ILE A 125 28.35 26.29 -25.72
CA ILE A 125 28.04 25.69 -24.41
C ILE A 125 27.42 26.73 -23.49
N ARG A 126 26.16 26.53 -23.08
CA ARG A 126 25.45 27.39 -22.12
C ARG A 126 25.22 26.71 -20.78
N THR A 127 25.11 25.39 -20.79
CA THR A 127 24.84 24.54 -19.62
C THR A 127 25.79 23.33 -19.59
N PRO A 128 25.96 22.67 -18.43
CA PRO A 128 26.74 21.43 -18.37
C PRO A 128 26.25 20.32 -19.31
N ILE A 129 24.94 20.29 -19.63
CA ILE A 129 24.34 19.32 -20.56
C ILE A 129 24.93 19.51 -21.97
N ASP A 130 25.11 20.77 -22.39
CA ASP A 130 25.65 21.10 -23.70
C ASP A 130 27.07 20.55 -23.88
N SER A 131 27.90 20.55 -22.83
CA SER A 131 29.23 19.93 -22.87
C SER A 131 29.18 18.42 -23.14
N PHE A 132 28.22 17.70 -22.54
CA PHE A 132 28.03 16.27 -22.81
C PHE A 132 27.53 16.02 -24.23
N LEU A 133 26.63 16.85 -24.74
CA LEU A 133 26.15 16.77 -26.12
C LEU A 133 27.28 17.04 -27.12
N LEU A 134 28.09 18.08 -26.88
CA LEU A 134 29.23 18.43 -27.73
C LEU A 134 30.29 17.31 -27.73
N ALA A 135 30.56 16.69 -26.57
CA ALA A 135 31.46 15.55 -26.48
C ALA A 135 31.02 14.43 -27.43
N LYS A 136 29.72 14.07 -27.40
CA LYS A 136 29.19 13.00 -28.22
C LYS A 136 29.15 13.36 -29.71
N GLN A 137 28.85 14.61 -30.04
CA GLN A 137 28.88 15.08 -31.43
C GLN A 137 30.29 15.03 -32.01
N LYS A 138 31.31 15.48 -31.26
CA LYS A 138 32.72 15.40 -31.69
C LYS A 138 33.17 13.96 -31.92
N GLU A 139 32.79 13.04 -31.04
CA GLU A 139 33.04 11.60 -31.22
C GLU A 139 32.44 11.06 -32.52
N LEU A 140 31.21 11.49 -32.85
CA LEU A 140 30.48 11.04 -34.02
C LEU A 140 30.78 11.85 -35.30
N GLY A 141 31.63 12.87 -35.24
CA GLY A 141 31.90 13.78 -36.37
C GLY A 141 30.69 14.61 -36.80
N LEU A 142 29.77 14.91 -35.87
CA LEU A 142 28.57 15.71 -36.11
C LEU A 142 28.77 17.17 -35.69
N THR A 143 27.98 18.06 -36.28
CA THR A 143 27.91 19.48 -35.92
C THR A 143 26.50 19.87 -35.48
N HIS A 144 26.38 20.94 -34.70
CA HIS A 144 25.07 21.49 -34.32
C HIS A 144 24.24 21.87 -35.56
N SER A 145 22.93 21.66 -35.46
CA SER A 145 21.99 22.25 -36.42
C SER A 145 21.89 23.76 -36.18
N SER A 146 21.62 24.51 -37.24
CA SER A 146 21.30 25.94 -37.11
C SER A 146 20.08 26.13 -36.22
N GLU A 147 20.09 27.19 -35.42
CA GLU A 147 18.93 27.58 -34.61
C GLU A 147 17.71 27.83 -35.51
N ALA A 148 16.54 27.40 -35.04
CA ALA A 148 15.31 27.60 -35.77
C ALA A 148 14.91 29.08 -35.79
N ASP A 149 14.18 29.51 -36.82
CA ASP A 149 13.66 30.87 -36.86
C ASP A 149 12.64 31.11 -35.73
N ARG A 150 12.45 32.38 -35.37
CA ARG A 150 11.58 32.78 -34.25
C ARG A 150 10.13 32.28 -34.40
N ARG A 151 9.60 32.23 -35.63
CA ARG A 151 8.23 31.74 -35.87
C ARG A 151 8.12 30.24 -35.60
N VAL A 152 9.14 29.47 -35.97
CA VAL A 152 9.22 28.04 -35.65
C VAL A 152 9.41 27.82 -34.15
N LEU A 153 10.25 28.62 -33.48
CA LEU A 153 10.50 28.48 -32.05
C LEU A 153 9.22 28.67 -31.21
N ILE A 154 8.49 29.78 -31.38
CA ILE A 154 7.24 30.00 -30.63
C ILE A 154 6.23 28.90 -30.92
N ARG A 155 6.10 28.48 -32.18
CA ARG A 155 5.18 27.40 -32.54
C ARG A 155 5.50 26.12 -31.79
N ARG A 156 6.76 25.69 -31.77
CA ARG A 156 7.19 24.48 -31.05
C ARG A 156 6.91 24.59 -29.56
N LEU A 157 7.34 25.70 -28.94
CA LEU A 157 7.15 25.94 -27.51
C LEU A 157 5.68 25.90 -27.10
N THR A 158 4.77 26.55 -27.83
CA THR A 158 3.35 26.54 -27.46
C THR A 158 2.72 25.16 -27.67
N TYR A 159 3.11 24.40 -28.70
CA TYR A 159 2.63 23.02 -28.86
C TYR A 159 3.16 22.10 -27.76
N ASP A 160 4.42 22.24 -27.38
CA ASP A 160 5.04 21.38 -26.36
C ASP A 160 4.49 21.71 -24.96
N LEU A 161 4.41 22.99 -24.62
CA LEU A 161 4.04 23.45 -23.27
C LEU A 161 2.53 23.59 -23.08
N HIS A 162 1.75 24.01 -24.08
CA HIS A 162 0.30 24.21 -23.97
C HIS A 162 -0.53 23.26 -24.83
N GLY A 163 0.08 22.50 -25.74
CA GLY A 163 -0.64 21.61 -26.66
C GLY A 163 -1.41 22.31 -27.78
N LEU A 164 -1.30 23.63 -27.91
CA LEU A 164 -2.07 24.47 -28.83
C LEU A 164 -1.14 25.39 -29.64
N PRO A 165 -1.55 25.85 -30.83
CA PRO A 165 -0.78 26.86 -31.57
C PRO A 165 -0.83 28.23 -30.86
N PRO A 166 0.21 29.07 -31.01
CA PRO A 166 0.16 30.47 -30.55
C PRO A 166 -0.82 31.30 -31.38
N THR A 167 -1.31 32.40 -30.82
CA THR A 167 -2.12 33.38 -31.58
C THR A 167 -1.25 34.18 -32.56
N PRO A 168 -1.82 34.77 -33.62
CA PRO A 168 -1.08 35.67 -34.50
C PRO A 168 -0.40 36.82 -33.76
N GLU A 169 -1.05 37.37 -32.72
CA GLU A 169 -0.53 38.46 -31.90
C GLU A 169 0.65 38.03 -31.03
N GLU A 170 0.60 36.83 -30.43
CA GLU A 170 1.71 36.25 -29.67
C GLU A 170 2.93 36.01 -30.58
N VAL A 171 2.70 35.52 -31.80
CA VAL A 171 3.76 35.33 -32.80
C VAL A 171 4.41 36.66 -33.16
N GLU A 172 3.62 37.69 -33.48
CA GLU A 172 4.17 38.99 -33.88
C GLU A 172 4.92 39.67 -32.72
N SER A 173 4.37 39.59 -31.51
CA SER A 173 5.02 40.08 -30.29
C SER A 173 6.37 39.41 -30.07
N PHE A 174 6.43 38.07 -30.14
CA PHE A 174 7.70 37.36 -29.98
C PHE A 174 8.67 37.62 -31.13
N VAL A 175 8.22 37.60 -32.39
CA VAL A 175 9.11 37.81 -33.55
C VAL A 175 9.74 39.20 -33.54
N SER A 176 9.01 40.22 -33.07
CA SER A 176 9.49 41.60 -32.98
C SER A 176 10.28 41.93 -31.70
N ASP A 177 10.25 41.07 -30.68
CA ASP A 177 11.03 41.27 -29.45
C ASP A 177 12.53 41.08 -29.69
N THR A 178 13.26 42.19 -29.60
CA THR A 178 14.72 42.27 -29.81
C THR A 178 15.52 42.16 -28.50
N ALA A 179 14.86 41.96 -27.36
CA ALA A 179 15.55 41.75 -26.11
C ALA A 179 16.46 40.51 -26.19
N PRO A 180 17.68 40.56 -25.63
CA PRO A 180 18.61 39.44 -25.68
C PRO A 180 18.09 38.18 -24.97
N ASN A 181 17.09 38.33 -24.08
CA ASN A 181 16.44 37.24 -23.35
C ASN A 181 14.97 37.01 -23.76
N ALA A 182 14.58 37.39 -24.99
CA ALA A 182 13.20 37.27 -25.45
C ALA A 182 12.71 35.81 -25.46
N TYR A 183 13.59 34.84 -25.77
CA TYR A 183 13.25 33.43 -25.77
C TYR A 183 12.94 32.92 -24.36
N GLU A 184 13.79 33.24 -23.40
CA GLU A 184 13.65 32.86 -22.00
C GLU A 184 12.36 33.47 -21.41
N LYS A 185 12.08 34.74 -21.70
CA LYS A 185 10.83 35.39 -21.29
C LYS A 185 9.59 34.68 -21.84
N LEU A 186 9.63 34.23 -23.09
CA LEU A 186 8.55 33.46 -23.69
C LEU A 186 8.36 32.13 -22.96
N VAL A 187 9.46 31.40 -22.70
CA VAL A 187 9.43 30.14 -21.95
C VAL A 187 8.84 30.34 -20.56
N ASP A 188 9.32 31.33 -19.81
CA ASP A 188 8.82 31.65 -18.47
C ASP A 188 7.32 31.99 -18.48
N CYS A 189 6.87 32.76 -19.48
CA CYS A 189 5.46 33.10 -19.65
C CYS A 189 4.59 31.87 -19.95
N LEU A 190 5.09 30.94 -20.78
CA LEU A 190 4.37 29.71 -21.11
C LEU A 190 4.31 28.77 -19.90
N LEU A 191 5.41 28.61 -19.15
CA LEU A 191 5.46 27.78 -17.93
C LEU A 191 4.58 28.33 -16.81
N ALA A 192 4.48 29.65 -16.66
CA ALA A 192 3.62 30.30 -15.66
C ALA A 192 2.12 30.25 -16.00
N SER A 193 1.75 29.81 -17.21
CA SER A 193 0.35 29.70 -17.61
C SER A 193 -0.30 28.44 -17.03
N PRO A 194 -1.56 28.50 -16.54
CA PRO A 194 -2.28 27.30 -16.08
C PRO A 194 -2.37 26.18 -17.12
N ARG A 195 -2.31 26.54 -18.41
CA ARG A 195 -2.31 25.61 -19.56
C ARG A 195 -1.13 24.66 -19.54
N TYR A 196 -0.03 25.04 -18.90
CA TYR A 196 1.14 24.16 -18.74
C TYR A 196 0.75 22.90 -17.94
N GLY A 197 0.16 23.07 -16.75
CA GLY A 197 -0.35 21.97 -15.94
C GLY A 197 -1.49 21.19 -16.60
N GLU A 198 -2.35 21.83 -17.39
CA GLU A 198 -3.38 21.13 -18.18
C GLU A 198 -2.75 20.20 -19.22
N ARG A 199 -1.72 20.68 -19.93
CA ARG A 199 -1.01 19.91 -20.96
C ARG A 199 -0.18 18.79 -20.33
N TRP A 200 0.66 19.10 -19.35
CA TRP A 200 1.57 18.15 -18.75
C TRP A 200 0.87 17.19 -17.78
N GLY A 201 -0.19 17.63 -17.12
CA GLY A 201 -1.05 16.78 -16.29
C GLY A 201 -1.66 15.64 -17.07
N ARG A 202 -2.02 15.84 -18.33
CA ARG A 202 -2.50 14.77 -19.21
C ARG A 202 -1.51 13.61 -19.30
N HIS A 203 -0.21 13.87 -19.44
CA HIS A 203 0.79 12.82 -19.55
C HIS A 203 0.85 11.97 -18.28
N TRP A 204 0.73 12.60 -17.10
CA TRP A 204 0.65 11.87 -15.84
C TRP A 204 -0.68 11.11 -15.69
N LEU A 205 -1.80 11.71 -16.09
CA LEU A 205 -3.12 11.09 -16.01
C LEU A 205 -3.23 9.84 -16.90
N ASP A 206 -2.52 9.82 -18.04
CA ASP A 206 -2.38 8.63 -18.88
C ASP A 206 -1.63 7.50 -18.10
N VAL A 207 -0.57 7.84 -17.34
CA VAL A 207 0.18 6.90 -16.48
C VAL A 207 -0.65 6.41 -15.30
N ALA A 208 -1.39 7.32 -14.65
CA ALA A 208 -2.29 7.00 -13.54
C ALA A 208 -3.52 6.21 -13.99
N ARG A 209 -3.71 6.00 -15.30
CA ARG A 209 -4.88 5.31 -15.88
C ARG A 209 -6.19 6.01 -15.52
N TYR A 210 -6.17 7.33 -15.53
CA TYR A 210 -7.33 8.15 -15.24
C TYR A 210 -8.41 7.98 -16.31
N ALA A 211 -9.64 7.79 -15.85
CA ALA A 211 -10.85 7.94 -16.62
C ALA A 211 -11.95 8.49 -15.71
N ASP A 212 -12.96 9.14 -16.30
CA ASP A 212 -14.14 9.60 -15.55
C ASP A 212 -15.06 8.43 -15.13
N SER A 213 -14.70 7.17 -15.44
CA SER A 213 -15.44 5.94 -15.14
C SER A 213 -14.54 4.72 -14.98
N ASN A 214 -15.10 3.59 -14.53
CA ASN A 214 -14.39 2.32 -14.30
C ASN A 214 -14.14 1.47 -15.57
N GLY A 215 -14.85 1.70 -16.68
CA GLY A 215 -14.50 1.21 -18.02
C GLY A 215 -14.33 -0.30 -18.25
N LEU A 216 -14.82 -1.19 -17.38
CA LEU A 216 -14.63 -2.66 -17.51
C LEU A 216 -15.92 -3.38 -17.93
N ASP A 217 -16.67 -3.93 -16.99
CA ASP A 217 -17.90 -4.70 -17.22
C ASP A 217 -19.13 -3.78 -17.31
N GLU A 218 -19.28 -2.94 -16.29
CA GLU A 218 -20.20 -1.82 -16.25
C GLU A 218 -19.40 -0.54 -16.46
N ASN A 219 -20.04 0.51 -17.00
CA ASN A 219 -19.41 1.81 -17.18
C ASN A 219 -20.04 2.84 -16.23
N ILE A 220 -19.66 2.76 -14.96
CA ILE A 220 -20.11 3.63 -13.89
C ILE A 220 -19.17 4.82 -13.78
N ALA A 221 -19.74 6.03 -13.79
CA ALA A 221 -18.99 7.26 -13.60
C ALA A 221 -18.44 7.37 -12.17
N PHE A 222 -17.19 7.81 -12.05
CA PHE A 222 -16.62 8.19 -10.75
C PHE A 222 -16.97 9.64 -10.45
N GLU A 223 -18.04 9.86 -9.67
CA GLU A 223 -18.65 11.18 -9.43
C GLU A 223 -17.64 12.29 -9.06
N PHE A 224 -16.62 11.98 -8.25
CA PHE A 224 -15.68 12.98 -7.73
C PHE A 224 -14.25 12.84 -8.26
N ILE A 225 -13.99 12.01 -9.27
CA ILE A 225 -12.61 11.70 -9.69
C ILE A 225 -11.91 12.88 -10.35
N TYR A 226 -12.67 13.82 -10.91
CA TYR A 226 -12.14 15.07 -11.44
C TYR A 226 -11.35 15.87 -10.39
N LYS A 227 -11.60 15.68 -9.09
CA LYS A 227 -10.81 16.32 -8.03
C LYS A 227 -9.35 15.84 -8.02
N TYR A 228 -9.09 14.59 -8.39
CA TYR A 228 -7.74 14.05 -8.57
C TYR A 228 -7.09 14.62 -9.83
N ARG A 229 -7.83 14.70 -10.95
CA ARG A 229 -7.36 15.37 -12.18
C ARG A 229 -6.93 16.81 -11.88
N ASP A 230 -7.79 17.57 -11.22
CA ASP A 230 -7.52 18.97 -10.90
C ASP A 230 -6.34 19.10 -9.93
N TRP A 231 -6.18 18.15 -8.99
CA TRP A 231 -5.01 18.07 -8.12
C TRP A 231 -3.70 17.84 -8.90
N VAL A 232 -3.69 16.94 -9.90
CA VAL A 232 -2.51 16.70 -10.75
C VAL A 232 -2.15 17.97 -11.53
N ILE A 233 -3.14 18.63 -12.14
CA ILE A 233 -2.95 19.88 -12.89
C ILE A 233 -2.36 20.97 -11.98
N GLN A 234 -2.92 21.13 -10.79
CA GLN A 234 -2.46 22.10 -9.80
C GLN A 234 -1.02 21.79 -9.34
N SER A 235 -0.73 20.53 -9.01
CA SER A 235 0.61 20.10 -8.55
C SER A 235 1.70 20.39 -9.56
N ILE A 236 1.41 20.27 -10.86
CA ILE A 236 2.38 20.58 -11.92
C ILE A 236 2.56 22.10 -12.06
N ASN A 237 1.48 22.87 -12.00
CA ASN A 237 1.55 24.34 -12.09
C ASN A 237 2.26 24.97 -10.88
N GLU A 238 2.17 24.34 -9.71
CA GLU A 238 2.81 24.79 -8.46
C GLU A 238 4.24 24.27 -8.30
N ASP A 239 4.74 23.48 -9.26
CA ASP A 239 6.06 22.85 -9.20
C ASP A 239 6.26 22.02 -7.91
N LEU A 240 5.25 21.21 -7.57
CA LEU A 240 5.29 20.37 -6.37
C LEU A 240 6.51 19.43 -6.45
N PRO A 241 7.38 19.39 -5.41
CA PRO A 241 8.55 18.51 -5.42
C PRO A 241 8.17 17.06 -5.69
N TYR A 242 8.89 16.41 -6.60
CA TYR A 242 8.52 15.07 -7.07
C TYR A 242 8.39 14.04 -5.93
N ASN A 243 9.23 14.13 -4.90
CA ASN A 243 9.11 13.26 -3.73
C ASN A 243 7.78 13.44 -2.99
N GLN A 244 7.29 14.67 -2.86
CA GLN A 244 5.97 14.96 -2.26
C GLN A 244 4.84 14.55 -3.21
N PHE A 245 5.00 14.77 -4.52
CA PHE A 245 4.04 14.32 -5.54
C PHE A 245 3.82 12.81 -5.51
N VAL A 246 4.88 12.03 -5.32
CA VAL A 246 4.80 10.57 -5.13
C VAL A 246 4.15 10.24 -3.79
N GLU A 247 4.63 10.83 -2.70
CA GLU A 247 4.18 10.53 -1.34
C GLU A 247 2.69 10.83 -1.14
N HIS A 248 2.21 11.99 -1.62
CA HIS A 248 0.80 12.38 -1.53
C HIS A 248 -0.12 11.38 -2.27
N GLN A 249 0.29 10.86 -3.42
CA GLN A 249 -0.54 9.92 -4.19
C GLN A 249 -0.64 8.53 -3.56
N ILE A 250 0.36 8.13 -2.77
CA ILE A 250 0.42 6.81 -2.14
C ILE A 250 -0.14 6.84 -0.70
N ALA A 251 0.12 7.92 0.02
CA ALA A 251 -0.12 8.01 1.46
C ALA A 251 -0.69 9.36 1.90
N GLY A 252 -1.26 10.15 0.98
CA GLY A 252 -1.78 11.49 1.26
C GLY A 252 -2.87 11.55 2.31
N ASP A 253 -3.55 10.45 2.64
CA ASP A 253 -4.51 10.35 3.75
C ASP A 253 -3.89 9.79 5.05
N LEU A 254 -2.70 9.18 4.96
CA LEU A 254 -1.99 8.55 6.08
C LEU A 254 -0.93 9.46 6.72
N ILE A 255 -0.51 10.54 6.05
CA ILE A 255 0.44 11.50 6.63
C ILE A 255 -0.29 12.32 7.71
N ASP A 256 0.27 12.31 8.92
CA ASP A 256 -0.28 13.05 10.06
C ASP A 256 -0.39 14.55 9.76
N ARG A 257 -1.49 15.14 10.21
CA ARG A 257 -1.70 16.59 10.09
C ARG A 257 -0.76 17.32 11.04
N THR A 258 -0.05 18.32 10.53
CA THR A 258 0.70 19.24 11.39
C THR A 258 -0.27 20.20 12.08
N GLU A 259 0.09 20.71 13.26
CA GLU A 259 -0.74 21.69 14.00
C GLU A 259 -1.04 22.96 13.18
N THR A 260 -0.19 23.27 12.20
CA THR A 260 -0.27 24.44 11.33
C THR A 260 -0.94 24.18 9.98
N GLU A 261 -1.27 22.92 9.65
CA GLU A 261 -1.86 22.57 8.36
C GLU A 261 -3.32 23.06 8.28
N SER A 262 -3.62 23.88 7.27
CA SER A 262 -4.99 24.32 7.04
C SER A 262 -5.90 23.15 6.63
N ALA A 263 -7.22 23.32 6.72
CA ALA A 263 -8.15 22.31 6.24
C ALA A 263 -8.05 22.16 4.70
N GLU A 264 -7.79 23.26 4.01
CA GLU A 264 -7.62 23.34 2.57
C GLU A 264 -6.39 22.55 2.11
N ASP A 265 -5.25 22.69 2.79
CA ASP A 265 -4.01 21.98 2.47
C ASP A 265 -4.17 20.48 2.71
N TYR A 266 -4.81 20.10 3.83
CA TYR A 266 -5.15 18.71 4.11
C TYR A 266 -6.04 18.10 3.01
N ILE A 267 -7.13 18.79 2.64
CA ILE A 267 -8.04 18.34 1.59
C ILE A 267 -7.33 18.29 0.23
N HIS A 268 -6.44 19.25 -0.06
CA HIS A 268 -5.64 19.24 -1.27
C HIS A 268 -4.76 18.00 -1.31
N ARG A 269 -4.02 17.68 -0.24
CA ARG A 269 -3.20 16.47 -0.13
C ARG A 269 -4.01 15.19 -0.26
N VAL A 270 -5.16 15.08 0.40
CA VAL A 270 -6.01 13.87 0.35
C VAL A 270 -6.56 13.60 -1.05
N LYS A 271 -6.79 14.61 -1.90
CA LYS A 271 -7.22 14.37 -3.30
C LYS A 271 -6.22 13.53 -4.10
N ALA A 272 -4.94 13.58 -3.74
CA ALA A 272 -3.88 12.86 -4.43
C ALA A 272 -4.07 11.33 -4.40
N VAL A 273 -4.67 10.79 -3.33
CA VAL A 273 -4.93 9.33 -3.20
C VAL A 273 -5.97 8.81 -4.19
N GLY A 274 -6.59 9.71 -4.96
CA GLY A 274 -7.34 9.36 -6.16
C GLY A 274 -6.53 8.48 -7.13
N PHE A 275 -5.19 8.58 -7.12
CA PHE A 275 -4.28 7.67 -7.84
C PHE A 275 -4.55 6.18 -7.55
N LEU A 276 -4.90 5.82 -6.31
CA LEU A 276 -5.21 4.44 -5.93
C LEU A 276 -6.68 4.06 -6.22
N SER A 277 -7.49 5.03 -6.64
CA SER A 277 -8.92 4.85 -6.91
C SER A 277 -9.25 4.75 -8.39
N VAL A 278 -8.46 5.39 -9.25
CA VAL A 278 -8.57 5.31 -10.72
C VAL A 278 -8.23 3.90 -11.24
N GLY A 279 -8.39 3.71 -12.54
CA GLY A 279 -8.19 2.43 -13.20
C GLY A 279 -9.45 1.56 -13.23
N PRO A 280 -9.43 0.51 -14.05
CA PRO A 280 -10.59 -0.29 -14.31
C PRO A 280 -11.03 -1.14 -13.10
N LYS A 281 -12.35 -1.30 -12.93
CA LYS A 281 -12.92 -2.11 -11.84
C LYS A 281 -14.07 -2.96 -12.35
N MET A 282 -14.05 -4.26 -12.03
CA MET A 282 -15.17 -5.17 -12.27
C MET A 282 -16.20 -4.98 -11.14
N VAL A 283 -17.31 -4.31 -11.45
CA VAL A 283 -18.30 -3.94 -10.41
C VAL A 283 -19.34 -5.03 -10.19
N ALA A 284 -19.68 -5.77 -11.25
CA ALA A 284 -20.68 -6.84 -11.22
C ALA A 284 -20.16 -8.17 -10.67
N ASP A 285 -18.90 -8.23 -10.24
CA ASP A 285 -18.32 -9.42 -9.57
C ASP A 285 -19.04 -9.68 -8.23
N ASP A 286 -19.60 -10.89 -8.10
CA ASP A 286 -20.38 -11.35 -6.96
C ASP A 286 -19.52 -11.98 -5.85
N ASP A 287 -18.26 -12.30 -6.13
CA ASP A 287 -17.29 -12.73 -5.12
C ASP A 287 -16.60 -11.49 -4.48
N PRO A 288 -16.94 -11.15 -3.22
CA PRO A 288 -16.39 -9.95 -2.57
C PRO A 288 -14.89 -10.07 -2.28
N VAL A 289 -14.36 -11.28 -2.11
CA VAL A 289 -12.93 -11.51 -1.85
C VAL A 289 -12.16 -11.31 -3.14
N LYS A 290 -12.60 -11.94 -4.23
CA LYS A 290 -12.00 -11.76 -5.55
C LYS A 290 -12.02 -10.30 -5.98
N LYS A 291 -13.16 -9.62 -5.86
CA LYS A 291 -13.29 -8.20 -6.21
C LYS A 291 -12.31 -7.32 -5.44
N LYS A 292 -12.12 -7.56 -4.14
CA LYS A 292 -11.13 -6.84 -3.32
C LYS A 292 -9.70 -7.10 -3.82
N LEU A 293 -9.36 -8.35 -4.12
CA LEU A 293 -8.03 -8.71 -4.61
C LEU A 293 -7.76 -8.13 -6.02
N ASP A 294 -8.76 -8.06 -6.89
CA ASP A 294 -8.63 -7.44 -8.21
C ASP A 294 -8.39 -5.92 -8.12
N ILE A 295 -9.00 -5.24 -7.14
CA ILE A 295 -8.69 -3.83 -6.88
C ILE A 295 -7.24 -3.66 -6.40
N VAL A 296 -6.77 -4.54 -5.51
CA VAL A 296 -5.37 -4.50 -5.03
C VAL A 296 -4.40 -4.77 -6.18
N ASP A 297 -4.69 -5.74 -7.04
CA ASP A 297 -3.87 -6.04 -8.21
C ASP A 297 -3.77 -4.85 -9.17
N GLU A 298 -4.89 -4.19 -9.46
CA GLU A 298 -4.93 -2.98 -10.29
C GLU A 298 -4.10 -1.83 -9.68
N GLN A 299 -4.17 -1.64 -8.35
CA GLN A 299 -3.35 -0.67 -7.62
C GLN A 299 -1.85 -1.00 -7.71
N LEU A 300 -1.48 -2.28 -7.51
CA LEU A 300 -0.09 -2.74 -7.58
C LEU A 300 0.50 -2.56 -8.97
N ILE A 301 -0.27 -2.88 -10.02
CA ILE A 301 0.16 -2.69 -11.41
C ILE A 301 0.40 -1.21 -11.68
N THR A 302 -0.55 -0.34 -11.35
CA THR A 302 -0.45 1.09 -11.62
C THR A 302 0.70 1.74 -10.85
N LEU A 303 0.88 1.40 -9.58
CA LEU A 303 1.98 1.88 -8.75
C LEU A 303 3.34 1.42 -9.29
N SER A 304 3.48 0.13 -9.57
CA SER A 304 4.75 -0.46 -10.00
C SER A 304 5.18 0.03 -11.37
N GLN A 305 4.25 0.15 -12.32
CA GLN A 305 4.56 0.66 -13.65
C GLN A 305 4.79 2.18 -13.62
N GLY A 306 3.95 2.93 -12.90
CA GLY A 306 4.01 4.39 -12.87
C GLY A 306 5.22 4.95 -12.12
N PHE A 307 5.60 4.37 -10.99
CA PHE A 307 6.68 4.90 -10.15
C PHE A 307 7.98 4.10 -10.21
N MET A 308 7.90 2.77 -10.41
CA MET A 308 9.08 1.90 -10.36
C MET A 308 9.56 1.44 -11.74
N ALA A 309 8.80 1.72 -12.80
CA ALA A 309 9.01 1.17 -14.14
C ALA A 309 9.13 -0.37 -14.12
N LEU A 310 8.35 -1.03 -13.27
CA LEU A 310 8.32 -2.48 -13.08
C LEU A 310 6.95 -3.06 -13.42
N THR A 311 6.94 -4.25 -14.02
CA THR A 311 5.71 -4.97 -14.41
C THR A 311 5.33 -6.03 -13.39
N ILE A 312 5.08 -5.63 -12.13
CA ILE A 312 4.80 -6.57 -11.03
C ILE A 312 3.56 -7.43 -11.28
N GLY A 313 2.64 -7.03 -12.17
CA GLY A 313 1.45 -7.80 -12.54
C GLY A 313 1.72 -9.24 -13.01
N CYS A 314 2.93 -9.58 -13.45
CA CYS A 314 3.31 -10.98 -13.73
C CYS A 314 3.19 -11.89 -12.50
N ALA A 315 3.42 -11.33 -11.30
CA ALA A 315 3.38 -12.07 -10.03
C ALA A 315 1.97 -12.55 -9.65
N ARG A 316 0.93 -12.06 -10.35
CA ARG A 316 -0.45 -12.53 -10.17
C ARG A 316 -0.60 -14.01 -10.49
N CYS A 317 0.11 -14.50 -11.50
CA CYS A 317 -0.02 -15.86 -12.02
C CYS A 317 1.30 -16.65 -12.01
N HIS A 318 2.42 -15.97 -11.80
CA HIS A 318 3.75 -16.57 -11.85
C HIS A 318 4.55 -16.22 -10.59
N ASP A 319 5.56 -17.02 -10.28
CA ASP A 319 6.43 -16.82 -9.12
C ASP A 319 7.58 -15.84 -9.43
N HIS A 320 7.28 -14.76 -10.17
CA HIS A 320 8.24 -13.72 -10.54
C HIS A 320 7.55 -12.37 -10.81
N LYS A 321 8.30 -11.28 -10.66
CA LYS A 321 7.80 -9.89 -10.71
C LYS A 321 8.07 -9.13 -12.02
N PHE A 322 8.68 -9.78 -13.01
CA PHE A 322 8.94 -9.25 -14.36
C PHE A 322 9.14 -10.37 -15.36
#